data_AF-A0A1M7YAE6-F1
#
_entry.id   AF-A0A1M7YAE6-F1
#
_cell.length_a   1.000
_cell.length_b   1.000
_cell.length_c   1.000
_cell.angle_alpha   90.00
_cell.angle_beta   90.00
_cell.angle_gamma   90.00
#
_symmetry.space_group_name_H-M   'P 1'
#
loop_
_entity.id
_entity.type
_entity.pdbx_description
1 polymer ?
#
loop_
_entity_poly.entity_id
_entity_poly.type
_entity_poly.pdbx_seq_one_letter_code
_entity_poly.pdbx_strand_id
1 'polypeptide(L)'
;MSTVSQEEKSFIFELHNMIGGNVDSQVSMYDVGASLGMNKGTTTSMSQDLMIEELVELKTLAGGIGITDKGLELLRKEGLIVGSATEQSIRLGKGPVLDGQDREQVEKFLTEIKKGLFTNPTGYPQIEELVMDVKTLETQMLSPRPKTAVIRAVFSSLSPALAASGSKDISEKIDIFLE
;
A
#
# COMPACT_ATOMS: atom_id res chain seq x y z
N MET A 1 -22.54 8.65 -13.04
CA MET A 1 -21.82 7.85 -12.04
C MET A 1 -22.71 6.67 -11.70
N SER A 2 -22.45 5.52 -12.31
CA SER A 2 -23.18 4.29 -12.03
C SER A 2 -22.74 3.78 -10.66
N THR A 3 -23.69 3.58 -9.75
CA THR A 3 -23.43 2.96 -8.45
C THR A 3 -23.26 1.46 -8.64
N VAL A 4 -22.09 0.92 -8.29
CA VAL A 4 -21.84 -0.53 -8.29
C VAL A 4 -22.81 -1.22 -7.32
N SER A 5 -23.53 -2.21 -7.81
CA SER A 5 -24.52 -3.01 -7.09
C SER A 5 -23.89 -3.95 -6.06
N GLN A 6 -24.71 -4.51 -5.16
CA GLN A 6 -24.24 -5.46 -4.16
C GLN A 6 -23.75 -6.78 -4.76
N GLU A 7 -24.36 -7.22 -5.87
CA GLU A 7 -23.97 -8.45 -6.56
C GLU A 7 -22.61 -8.29 -7.23
N GLU A 8 -22.37 -7.16 -7.89
CA GLU A 8 -21.05 -6.80 -8.45
C GLU A 8 -19.97 -6.73 -7.39
N LYS A 9 -20.24 -6.10 -6.23
CA LYS A 9 -19.31 -6.08 -5.09
C LYS A 9 -18.98 -7.49 -4.60
N SER A 10 -19.99 -8.35 -4.52
CA SER A 10 -19.81 -9.75 -4.11
C SER A 10 -18.95 -10.52 -5.12
N PHE A 11 -19.14 -10.27 -6.41
CA PHE A 11 -18.33 -10.85 -7.49
C PHE A 11 -16.85 -10.44 -7.40
N ILE A 12 -16.58 -9.15 -7.23
CA ILE A 12 -15.21 -8.62 -7.11
C ILE A 12 -14.54 -9.16 -5.83
N PHE A 13 -15.29 -9.23 -4.73
CA PHE A 13 -14.79 -9.76 -3.46
C PHE A 13 -14.43 -11.25 -3.56
N GLU A 14 -15.27 -12.04 -4.21
CA GLU A 14 -15.03 -13.46 -4.43
C GLU A 14 -13.83 -13.70 -5.37
N LEU A 15 -13.74 -12.92 -6.45
CA LEU A 15 -12.56 -12.91 -7.32
C LEU A 15 -11.28 -12.64 -6.51
N HIS A 16 -11.29 -11.62 -5.65
CA HIS A 16 -10.17 -11.28 -4.78
C HIS A 16 -9.77 -12.45 -3.86
N ASN A 17 -10.75 -13.15 -3.28
CA ASN A 17 -10.49 -14.31 -2.42
C ASN A 17 -9.87 -15.47 -3.21
N MET A 18 -10.38 -15.76 -4.41
CA MET A 18 -9.89 -16.86 -5.24
C MET A 18 -8.45 -16.66 -5.73
N ILE A 19 -8.04 -15.41 -5.98
CA ILE A 19 -6.65 -15.07 -6.33
C ILE A 19 -5.75 -14.87 -5.10
N GLY A 20 -6.28 -15.01 -3.88
CA GLY A 20 -5.54 -14.81 -2.64
C GLY A 20 -4.99 -13.39 -2.49
N GLY A 21 -5.67 -12.39 -3.05
CA GLY A 21 -5.20 -11.00 -3.10
C GLY A 21 -4.00 -10.73 -4.03
N ASN A 22 -3.53 -11.73 -4.80
CA ASN A 22 -2.44 -11.55 -5.75
C ASN A 22 -2.98 -11.03 -7.11
N VAL A 23 -2.76 -9.75 -7.40
CA VAL A 23 -3.21 -9.07 -8.63
C VAL A 23 -2.59 -9.62 -9.91
N ASP A 24 -1.42 -10.28 -9.82
CA ASP A 24 -0.77 -10.94 -10.96
C ASP A 24 -1.37 -12.32 -11.26
N SER A 25 -2.22 -12.84 -10.37
CA SER A 25 -2.93 -14.11 -10.56
C SER A 25 -4.24 -13.91 -11.32
N GLN A 26 -4.74 -15.00 -11.90
CA GLN A 26 -5.98 -15.02 -12.66
C GLN A 26 -6.81 -16.26 -12.31
N VAL A 27 -8.13 -16.15 -12.44
CA VAL A 27 -9.07 -17.26 -12.33
C VAL A 27 -10.12 -17.17 -13.42
N SER A 28 -10.83 -18.26 -13.72
CA SER A 28 -11.92 -18.21 -14.70
C SER A 28 -13.07 -17.38 -14.16
N MET A 29 -13.61 -16.45 -14.96
CA MET A 29 -14.83 -15.71 -14.58
C MET A 29 -16.01 -16.63 -14.29
N TYR A 30 -16.08 -17.80 -14.96
CA TYR A 30 -17.13 -18.79 -14.73
C TYR A 30 -16.99 -19.50 -13.38
N ASP A 31 -15.76 -19.68 -12.88
CA ASP A 31 -15.53 -20.30 -11.58
C ASP A 31 -15.96 -19.35 -10.45
N VAL A 32 -15.65 -18.04 -10.58
CA VAL A 32 -16.13 -16.99 -9.68
C VAL A 32 -17.66 -16.91 -9.70
N GLY A 33 -18.28 -16.90 -10.88
CA GLY A 33 -19.73 -16.91 -11.00
C GLY A 33 -20.37 -18.16 -10.37
N ALA A 34 -19.78 -19.33 -10.59
CA ALA A 34 -20.29 -20.59 -10.05
C ALA A 34 -20.22 -20.65 -8.51
N SER A 35 -19.17 -20.10 -7.88
CA SER A 35 -19.12 -20.05 -6.40
C SER A 35 -20.18 -19.15 -5.79
N LEU A 36 -20.66 -18.16 -6.55
CA LEU A 36 -21.77 -17.28 -6.19
C LEU A 36 -23.15 -17.82 -6.65
N GLY A 37 -23.21 -19.03 -7.22
CA GLY A 37 -24.46 -19.63 -7.70
C GLY A 37 -25.03 -18.99 -8.98
N MET A 38 -24.22 -18.23 -9.71
CA MET A 38 -24.62 -17.56 -10.95
C MET A 38 -24.57 -18.52 -12.14
N ASN A 39 -25.47 -18.30 -13.11
CA ASN A 39 -25.41 -18.99 -14.40
C ASN A 39 -24.43 -18.28 -15.36
N LYS A 40 -23.98 -19.00 -16.40
CA LYS A 40 -23.00 -18.49 -17.36
C LYS A 40 -23.41 -17.17 -18.04
N GLY A 41 -24.69 -16.99 -18.37
CA GLY A 41 -25.16 -15.78 -19.03
C GLY A 41 -25.04 -14.55 -18.13
N THR A 42 -25.50 -14.68 -16.88
CA THR A 42 -25.38 -13.65 -15.85
C THR A 42 -23.91 -13.33 -15.56
N THR A 43 -23.07 -14.37 -15.40
CA THR A 43 -21.63 -14.20 -15.16
C THR A 43 -20.93 -13.46 -16.30
N THR A 44 -21.24 -13.79 -17.55
CA THR A 44 -20.65 -13.12 -18.71
C THR A 44 -21.03 -11.65 -18.75
N SER A 45 -22.32 -11.32 -18.59
CA SER A 45 -22.77 -9.92 -18.59
C SER A 45 -22.10 -9.13 -17.47
N MET A 46 -22.15 -9.65 -16.24
CA MET A 46 -21.55 -8.98 -15.08
C MET A 46 -20.05 -8.77 -15.25
N SER A 47 -19.33 -9.77 -15.76
CA SER A 47 -17.88 -9.64 -15.99
C SER A 47 -17.56 -8.58 -17.03
N GLN A 48 -18.37 -8.47 -18.09
CA GLN A 48 -18.20 -7.44 -19.12
C GLN A 48 -18.49 -6.04 -18.58
N ASP A 49 -19.55 -5.87 -17.79
CA ASP A 49 -19.89 -4.60 -17.16
C ASP A 49 -18.78 -4.15 -16.20
N LEU A 50 -18.25 -5.07 -15.38
CA LEU A 50 -17.13 -4.82 -14.49
C LEU A 50 -15.81 -4.48 -15.21
N MET A 51 -15.61 -5.02 -16.42
CA MET A 51 -14.48 -4.65 -17.27
C MET A 51 -14.63 -3.26 -17.86
N ILE A 52 -15.84 -2.87 -18.28
CA ILE A 52 -16.13 -1.52 -18.78
C ILE A 52 -15.89 -0.48 -17.67
N GLU A 53 -16.26 -0.82 -16.44
CA GLU A 53 -16.01 0.01 -15.26
C GLU A 53 -14.56 -0.07 -14.74
N GLU A 54 -13.68 -0.83 -15.42
CA GLU A 54 -12.26 -1.03 -15.07
C GLU A 54 -12.02 -1.60 -13.67
N LEU A 55 -13.00 -2.32 -13.09
CA LEU A 55 -12.89 -2.94 -11.77
C LEU A 55 -12.27 -4.33 -11.84
N VAL A 56 -12.39 -4.98 -12.99
CA VAL A 56 -11.86 -6.30 -13.32
C VAL A 56 -11.22 -6.20 -14.70
N GLU A 57 -10.18 -6.97 -14.96
CA GLU A 57 -9.51 -7.03 -16.26
C GLU A 57 -9.49 -8.45 -16.82
N LEU A 58 -9.52 -8.56 -18.15
CA LEU A 58 -9.36 -9.83 -18.85
C LEU A 58 -7.85 -10.14 -19.00
N LYS A 59 -7.41 -11.23 -18.38
CA LYS A 59 -6.03 -11.71 -18.47
C LYS A 59 -5.83 -12.72 -19.61
N THR A 60 -6.88 -13.45 -20.01
CA THR A 60 -6.79 -14.42 -21.13
C THR A 60 -8.03 -14.48 -22.00
N LEU A 61 -7.84 -14.88 -23.26
CA LEU A 61 -8.94 -15.12 -24.22
C LEU A 61 -9.86 -16.29 -23.83
N ALA A 62 -9.45 -17.12 -22.87
CA ALA A 62 -10.26 -18.22 -22.33
C ALA A 62 -11.20 -17.77 -21.19
N GLY A 63 -11.29 -16.47 -20.91
CA GLY A 63 -12.13 -15.94 -19.83
C GLY A 63 -11.45 -15.90 -18.47
N GLY A 64 -10.12 -15.97 -18.42
CA GLY A 64 -9.36 -15.71 -17.21
C GLY A 64 -9.36 -14.23 -16.88
N ILE A 65 -9.75 -13.88 -15.66
CA ILE A 65 -9.89 -12.51 -15.17
C ILE A 65 -9.03 -12.28 -13.91
N GLY A 66 -8.63 -11.03 -13.71
CA GLY A 66 -7.92 -10.54 -12.53
C GLY A 66 -8.57 -9.26 -12.00
N ILE A 67 -8.25 -8.88 -10.76
CA ILE A 67 -8.73 -7.63 -10.16
C ILE A 67 -7.78 -6.47 -10.48
N THR A 68 -8.32 -5.29 -10.77
CA THR A 68 -7.53 -4.07 -11.00
C THR A 68 -7.31 -3.30 -9.69
N ASP A 69 -6.45 -2.28 -9.72
CA ASP A 69 -6.26 -1.37 -8.59
C ASP A 69 -7.57 -0.66 -8.18
N LYS A 70 -8.38 -0.26 -9.18
CA LYS A 70 -9.69 0.37 -8.96
C LYS A 70 -10.69 -0.58 -8.31
N GLY A 71 -10.67 -1.87 -8.69
CA GLY A 71 -11.46 -2.92 -8.05
C GLY A 71 -11.06 -3.14 -6.59
N LEU A 72 -9.76 -3.11 -6.28
CA LEU A 72 -9.26 -3.19 -4.92
C LEU A 72 -9.67 -1.98 -4.07
N GLU A 73 -9.55 -0.77 -4.63
CA GLU A 73 -9.96 0.46 -3.94
C GLU A 73 -11.46 0.43 -3.59
N LEU A 74 -12.31 -0.06 -4.50
CA LEU A 74 -13.73 -0.26 -4.23
C LEU A 74 -13.95 -1.20 -3.04
N LEU A 75 -13.31 -2.37 -3.01
CA LEU A 75 -13.48 -3.31 -1.90
C LEU A 75 -13.00 -2.75 -0.56
N ARG A 76 -11.93 -1.94 -0.56
CA ARG A 76 -11.43 -1.25 0.64
C ARG A 76 -12.41 -0.19 1.14
N LYS A 77 -12.93 0.63 0.23
CA LYS A 77 -13.91 1.68 0.57
C LYS A 77 -15.18 1.12 1.19
N GLU A 78 -15.58 -0.07 0.76
CA GLU A 78 -16.74 -0.81 1.27
C GLU A 78 -16.42 -1.62 2.54
N GLY A 79 -15.16 -1.63 3.00
CA GLY A 79 -14.72 -2.38 4.18
C GLY A 79 -14.75 -3.91 4.02
N LEU A 80 -14.84 -4.41 2.78
CA LEU A 80 -14.93 -5.84 2.47
C LEU A 80 -13.57 -6.53 2.53
N ILE A 81 -12.52 -5.82 2.13
CA ILE A 81 -11.15 -6.24 2.37
C ILE A 81 -10.50 -5.29 3.36
N VAL A 82 -9.82 -5.87 4.33
CA VAL A 82 -8.77 -5.17 5.04
C VAL A 82 -7.73 -4.88 3.96
N GLY A 83 -7.50 -3.61 3.64
CA GLY A 83 -6.41 -3.27 2.73
C GLY A 83 -5.16 -4.02 3.18
N SER A 84 -4.36 -4.53 2.22
CA SER A 84 -2.99 -4.96 2.53
C SER A 84 -2.42 -3.97 3.53
N ALA A 85 -1.73 -4.46 4.56
CA ALA A 85 -1.15 -3.69 5.67
C ALA A 85 -0.28 -2.48 5.25
N THR A 86 -0.14 -2.23 3.95
CA THR A 86 0.36 -1.02 3.31
C THR A 86 -0.57 0.21 3.38
N GLU A 87 -1.86 0.10 3.74
CA GLU A 87 -2.77 1.26 3.83
C GLU A 87 -3.48 1.43 5.19
N GLN A 88 -3.23 0.57 6.17
CA GLN A 88 -3.72 0.79 7.53
C GLN A 88 -2.79 1.73 8.29
N SER A 89 -3.21 2.98 8.37
CA SER A 89 -2.59 4.08 9.10
C SER A 89 -1.09 4.22 8.80
N ILE A 90 -0.78 4.90 7.69
CA ILE A 90 0.56 5.48 7.51
C ILE A 90 0.89 6.41 8.68
N ARG A 91 -0.04 6.83 9.54
CA ARG A 91 0.24 7.78 10.62
C ARG A 91 0.90 7.12 11.82
N LEU A 92 2.03 7.69 12.21
CA LEU A 92 2.77 7.42 13.43
C LEU A 92 1.85 7.61 14.64
N GLY A 93 1.75 6.57 15.45
CA GLY A 93 0.99 6.59 16.70
C GLY A 93 1.34 7.76 17.62
N LYS A 94 0.40 8.12 18.50
CA LYS A 94 0.60 9.16 19.55
C LYS A 94 1.10 8.58 20.87
N GLY A 95 1.29 7.26 20.93
CA GLY A 95 1.81 6.57 22.12
C GLY A 95 3.26 6.95 22.46
N PRO A 96 3.72 6.69 23.69
CA PRO A 96 5.09 7.01 24.11
C PRO A 96 6.16 6.09 23.49
N VAL A 97 5.76 4.94 22.95
CA VAL A 97 6.62 3.90 22.36
C VAL A 97 5.98 3.44 21.06
N LEU A 98 6.79 3.10 20.05
CA LEU A 98 6.29 2.55 18.78
C LEU A 98 5.56 1.23 19.04
N ASP A 99 4.42 1.07 18.39
CA ASP A 99 3.78 -0.25 18.27
C ASP A 99 4.42 -1.07 17.14
N GLY A 100 3.89 -2.28 16.90
CA GLY A 100 4.44 -3.17 15.87
C GLY A 100 4.31 -2.62 14.46
N GLN A 101 3.23 -1.91 14.15
CA GLN A 101 2.98 -1.36 12.81
C GLN A 101 3.89 -0.15 12.56
N ASP A 102 3.93 0.78 13.51
CA ASP A 102 4.82 1.94 13.47
C ASP A 102 6.29 1.51 13.31
N ARG A 103 6.70 0.46 14.04
CA ARG A 103 8.06 -0.09 13.98
C ARG A 103 8.39 -0.61 12.59
N GLU A 104 7.52 -1.43 12.01
CA GLU A 104 7.72 -1.99 10.67
C GLU A 104 7.82 -0.87 9.62
N GLN A 105 6.98 0.16 9.73
CA GLN A 105 6.99 1.29 8.82
C GLN A 105 8.28 2.12 8.91
N VAL A 106 8.81 2.33 10.12
CA VAL A 106 10.11 2.99 10.33
C VAL A 106 11.24 2.17 9.70
N GLU A 107 11.22 0.84 9.82
CA GLU A 107 12.24 -0.04 9.21
C GLU A 107 12.20 0.02 7.67
N LYS A 108 11.00 0.14 7.07
CA LYS A 108 10.83 0.36 5.62
C LYS A 108 11.43 1.69 5.19
N PHE A 109 11.10 2.79 5.87
CA PHE A 109 11.69 4.10 5.56
C PHE A 109 13.21 4.12 5.68
N LEU A 110 13.77 3.52 6.75
CA LEU A 110 15.22 3.40 6.91
C LEU A 110 15.87 2.66 5.73
N THR A 111 15.22 1.62 5.23
CA THR A 111 15.72 0.87 4.07
C THR A 111 15.66 1.69 2.78
N GLU A 112 14.55 2.41 2.55
CA GLU A 112 14.40 3.29 1.37
C GLU A 112 15.40 4.44 1.39
N ILE A 113 15.54 5.14 2.53
CA ILE A 113 16.48 6.25 2.71
C ILE A 113 17.91 5.81 2.43
N LYS A 114 18.35 4.70 3.03
CA LYS A 114 19.73 4.19 2.85
C LYS A 114 20.07 3.86 1.40
N LYS A 115 19.09 3.40 0.61
CA LYS A 115 19.29 3.16 -0.83
C LYS A 115 19.48 4.47 -1.61
N GLY A 116 18.86 5.57 -1.16
CA GLY A 116 18.92 6.88 -1.81
C GLY A 116 20.04 7.82 -1.37
N LEU A 117 20.71 7.57 -0.22
CA LEU A 117 21.70 8.49 0.37
C LEU A 117 22.87 8.86 -0.56
N PHE A 118 23.25 8.00 -1.50
CA PHE A 118 24.42 8.20 -2.36
C PHE A 118 24.08 8.36 -3.84
N THR A 119 22.79 8.37 -4.21
CA THR A 119 22.38 8.44 -5.60
C THR A 119 22.37 9.85 -6.18
N ASN A 120 22.37 10.89 -5.33
CA ASN A 120 22.26 12.28 -5.78
C ASN A 120 23.47 13.12 -5.37
N PRO A 121 23.90 14.09 -6.20
CA PRO A 121 25.00 14.99 -5.91
C PRO A 121 24.60 15.97 -4.81
N THR A 122 24.77 15.56 -3.56
CA THR A 122 24.64 16.39 -2.37
C THR A 122 26.04 16.77 -1.86
N GLY A 123 26.17 17.93 -1.22
CA GLY A 123 27.42 18.33 -0.59
C GLY A 123 27.79 17.40 0.57
N TYR A 124 29.09 17.20 0.79
CA TYR A 124 29.60 16.33 1.86
C TYR A 124 29.01 16.65 3.25
N PRO A 125 28.87 17.93 3.67
CA PRO A 125 28.24 18.26 4.96
C PRO A 125 26.78 17.80 5.07
N GLN A 126 26.01 17.90 3.98
CA GLN A 126 24.60 17.48 3.96
C GLN A 126 24.46 15.95 4.03
N ILE A 127 25.37 15.22 3.38
CA ILE A 127 25.43 13.75 3.48
C ILE A 127 25.77 13.34 4.91
N GLU A 128 26.73 14.01 5.56
CA GLU A 128 27.13 13.72 6.93
C GLU A 128 25.95 13.92 7.91
N GLU A 129 25.22 15.02 7.77
CA GLU A 129 24.00 15.29 8.55
C GLU A 129 22.94 14.18 8.35
N LEU A 130 22.61 13.85 7.09
CA LEU A 130 21.65 12.78 6.78
C LEU A 130 22.08 11.42 7.36
N VAL A 131 23.38 11.09 7.29
CA VAL A 131 23.93 9.86 7.87
C VAL A 131 23.79 9.85 9.39
N MET A 132 23.99 10.99 10.05
CA MET A 132 23.84 11.11 11.50
C MET A 132 22.37 10.93 11.93
N ASP A 133 21.42 11.48 11.19
CA ASP A 133 19.99 11.29 11.47
C ASP A 133 19.55 9.83 11.26
N VAL A 134 20.00 9.20 10.16
CA VAL A 134 19.75 7.77 9.91
C VAL A 134 20.31 6.90 11.03
N LYS A 135 21.55 7.14 11.47
CA LYS A 135 22.14 6.40 12.59
C LYS A 135 21.40 6.63 13.91
N THR A 136 20.85 7.82 14.11
CA THR A 136 20.03 8.14 15.28
C THR A 136 18.75 7.31 15.30
N LEU A 137 18.05 7.23 14.17
CA LEU A 137 16.88 6.36 14.00
C LEU A 137 17.25 4.88 14.22
N GLU A 138 18.30 4.38 13.58
CA GLU A 138 18.76 2.99 13.73
C GLU A 138 19.06 2.66 15.20
N THR A 139 19.74 3.56 15.92
CA THR A 139 20.04 3.39 17.34
C THR A 139 18.77 3.32 18.19
N GLN A 140 17.76 4.15 17.91
CA GLN A 140 16.46 4.06 18.59
C GLN A 140 15.76 2.73 18.31
N MET A 141 15.88 2.20 17.09
CA MET A 141 15.25 0.94 16.69
C MET A 141 15.90 -0.30 17.31
N LEU A 142 17.14 -0.21 17.79
CA LEU A 142 17.77 -1.25 18.62
C LEU A 142 17.15 -1.36 20.02
N SER A 143 16.46 -0.32 20.51
CA SER A 143 15.73 -0.38 21.78
C SER A 143 14.57 -1.37 21.69
N PRO A 144 14.34 -2.22 22.70
CA PRO A 144 13.11 -3.02 22.82
C PRO A 144 11.84 -2.16 22.91
N ARG A 145 12.00 -0.89 23.29
CA ARG A 145 10.93 0.12 23.38
C ARG A 145 11.41 1.41 22.72
N PRO A 146 11.36 1.53 21.37
CA PRO A 146 11.76 2.75 20.66
C PRO A 146 10.79 3.89 20.98
N LYS A 147 11.31 5.10 21.19
CA LYS A 147 10.49 6.23 21.67
C LYS A 147 9.91 6.97 20.48
N THR A 148 8.58 6.96 20.37
CA THR A 148 7.83 7.64 19.29
C THR A 148 8.23 9.10 19.12
N ALA A 149 8.39 9.85 20.21
CA ALA A 149 8.75 11.26 20.17
C ALA A 149 10.14 11.51 19.54
N VAL A 150 11.11 10.63 19.78
CA VAL A 150 12.46 10.75 19.20
C VAL A 150 12.41 10.44 17.71
N ILE A 151 11.73 9.35 17.33
CA ILE A 151 11.53 8.96 15.93
C ILE A 151 10.84 10.09 15.15
N ARG A 152 9.77 10.66 15.71
CA ARG A 152 9.05 11.79 15.13
C ARG A 152 9.97 12.99 14.88
N ALA A 153 10.73 13.39 15.90
CA ALA A 153 11.61 14.56 15.80
C ALA A 153 12.69 14.37 14.73
N VAL A 154 13.29 13.18 14.65
CA VAL A 154 14.34 12.90 13.65
C VAL A 154 13.75 12.84 12.24
N PHE A 155 12.59 12.21 12.05
CA PHE A 155 11.93 12.23 10.74
C PHE A 155 11.47 13.63 10.31
N SER A 156 11.00 14.47 11.24
CA SER A 156 10.69 15.87 10.96
C SER A 156 11.91 16.68 10.49
N SER A 157 13.11 16.37 11.03
CA SER A 157 14.37 16.97 10.58
C SER A 157 14.80 16.44 9.20
N LEU A 158 14.62 15.14 8.99
CA LEU A 158 15.13 14.42 7.83
C LEU A 158 14.29 14.65 6.56
N SER A 159 12.97 14.87 6.68
CA SER A 159 12.07 15.04 5.53
C SER A 159 12.48 16.19 4.60
N PRO A 160 12.72 17.44 5.07
CA PRO A 160 13.18 18.53 4.19
C PRO A 160 14.52 18.24 3.50
N ALA A 161 15.45 17.59 4.20
CA ALA A 161 16.75 17.23 3.65
C ALA A 161 16.63 16.18 2.53
N LEU A 162 15.74 15.19 2.69
CA LEU A 162 15.43 14.23 1.64
C LEU A 162 14.81 14.90 0.40
N ALA A 163 13.84 15.79 0.59
CA ALA A 163 13.22 16.53 -0.51
C ALA A 163 14.25 17.34 -1.31
N ALA A 164 15.17 18.02 -0.62
CA ALA A 164 16.26 18.77 -1.23
C ALA A 164 17.28 17.88 -1.95
N SER A 165 17.50 16.66 -1.44
CA SER A 165 18.43 15.69 -2.03
C SER A 165 17.88 14.93 -3.24
N GLY A 166 16.63 15.17 -3.66
CA GLY A 166 16.00 14.50 -4.80
C GLY A 166 15.19 13.24 -4.45
N SER A 167 14.99 12.95 -3.17
CA SER A 167 14.16 11.83 -2.68
C SER A 167 12.78 12.29 -2.24
N LYS A 168 12.09 13.04 -3.11
CA LYS A 168 10.78 13.67 -2.81
C LYS A 168 9.71 12.64 -2.42
N ASP A 169 9.61 11.54 -3.14
CA ASP A 169 8.62 10.49 -2.86
C ASP A 169 8.76 9.94 -1.43
N ILE A 170 10.00 9.81 -0.92
CA ILE A 170 10.25 9.34 0.45
C ILE A 170 9.88 10.42 1.47
N SER A 171 10.22 11.69 1.18
CA SER A 171 9.85 12.84 2.02
C SER A 171 8.33 12.96 2.16
N GLU A 172 7.56 12.86 1.07
CA GLU A 172 6.10 12.94 1.11
C GLU A 172 5.48 11.80 1.93
N LYS A 173 5.99 10.57 1.78
CA LYS A 173 5.53 9.45 2.62
C LYS A 173 5.84 9.67 4.11
N ILE A 174 7.00 10.26 4.43
CA ILE A 174 7.36 10.60 5.81
C ILE A 174 6.42 11.68 6.34
N ASP A 175 6.12 12.72 5.55
CA ASP A 175 5.22 13.79 5.99
C ASP A 175 3.83 13.25 6.32
N ILE A 176 3.26 12.40 5.44
CA ILE A 176 2.00 11.69 5.70
C ILE A 176 2.10 10.82 6.96
N PHE A 177 3.27 10.20 7.20
CA PHE A 177 3.51 9.39 8.39
C PHE A 177 3.54 10.21 9.67
N LEU A 178 3.88 11.49 9.61
CA LEU A 178 3.98 12.34 10.80
C LEU A 178 2.68 13.09 11.14
N GLU A 179 1.69 13.15 10.25
CA GLU A 179 0.36 13.74 10.49
C GLU A 179 -0.45 13.04 11.59
#